data_AF-A0A3S0BJL1-F1
#
_entry.id   AF-A0A3S0BJL1-F1
#
_cell.length_a   1.000
_cell.length_b   1.000
_cell.length_c   1.000
_cell.angle_alpha   90.00
_cell.angle_beta   90.00
_cell.angle_gamma   90.00
#
_symmetry.space_group_name_H-M   'P 1'
#
loop_
_entity.id
_entity.type
_entity.pdbx_description
1 polymer ?
#
loop_
_entity_poly.entity_id
_entity_poly.type
_entity_poly.pdbx_seq_one_letter_code
_entity_poly.pdbx_strand_id
1 'polypeptide(L)'
;MCIFLSSSFLFLTPPGTYIREYLAQTVITTQHRDWAWIFVGAKRRDEMVAEVQNLTEANSVEKQDLGAVQFNKNRSIESLVRVEDISGQFWKGKKMYVYDPRTIRVVVPAKQGEGERITSMVQRTGAVAGINGGGFNDPDGLGNGFAPIGVIMSGGNILYTDQEGSIPQQIVGFTKEGTLIIGKYSIDELLKLGVTEAVSFYPRVIANGKGLITSGDGGWGRAPRTAIGQKADGTVIFIVIDGRQTSSVGATLKEVQDIFLEDGVINAGFLDGGASSEMVYNNDLITSPSSRYGERRLPSAFLVFDHPDQVQVKNVWEGLTHIDPGGAYDHPDYLREQAELKAKQGKTTPTPKPTATPTPKSTEKNDDDKESSVPSGSAKPGTSTKPGSSPTGSTGPSGSTNSNPTTQPGDGATSSPPAGGSATVKPSATPTPTPGGGAAGTGGATGGTATTKPTPTNGTGGSSAPTTQTSTAPTSTTKPN
;
A
#
# COMPACT_ATOMS: atom_id res chain seq x y z
N MET A 1 -38.53 3.05 4.11
CA MET A 1 -38.28 2.14 5.26
C MET A 1 -36.91 1.47 5.18
N CYS A 2 -36.60 0.67 4.15
CA CYS A 2 -35.37 -0.13 4.09
C CYS A 2 -34.07 0.66 4.32
N ILE A 3 -33.88 1.81 3.66
CA ILE A 3 -32.68 2.67 3.85
C ILE A 3 -32.48 3.06 5.33
N PHE A 4 -33.56 3.37 6.05
CA PHE A 4 -33.51 3.68 7.48
C PHE A 4 -33.08 2.46 8.29
N LEU A 5 -33.67 1.29 8.04
CA LEU A 5 -33.31 0.04 8.73
C LEU A 5 -31.85 -0.37 8.47
N SER A 6 -31.37 -0.27 7.23
CA SER A 6 -29.96 -0.53 6.88
C SER A 6 -29.01 0.46 7.55
N SER A 7 -29.37 1.75 7.61
CA SER A 7 -28.58 2.76 8.32
C SER A 7 -28.55 2.51 9.83
N SER A 8 -29.71 2.27 10.45
CA SER A 8 -29.80 1.89 11.86
C SER A 8 -29.00 0.62 12.17
N PHE A 9 -29.02 -0.40 11.31
CA PHE A 9 -28.16 -1.57 11.47
C PHE A 9 -26.68 -1.19 11.43
N LEU A 10 -26.24 -0.44 10.41
CA LEU A 10 -24.83 -0.06 10.23
C LEU A 10 -24.29 0.83 11.37
N PHE A 11 -25.10 1.75 11.90
CA PHE A 11 -24.63 2.74 12.88
C PHE A 11 -24.99 2.43 14.35
N LEU A 12 -25.98 1.56 14.62
CA LEU A 12 -26.45 1.26 15.99
C LEU A 12 -26.16 -0.18 16.46
N THR A 13 -25.50 -1.01 15.64
CA THR A 13 -25.16 -2.41 16.02
C THR A 13 -23.65 -2.67 15.93
N PRO A 14 -23.09 -3.55 16.79
CA PRO A 14 -21.67 -3.92 16.69
C PRO A 14 -21.26 -4.54 15.33
N PRO A 15 -22.05 -5.45 14.71
CA PRO A 15 -21.74 -5.93 13.35
C PRO A 15 -21.75 -4.82 12.30
N GLY A 16 -22.66 -3.85 12.43
CA GLY A 16 -22.71 -2.67 11.57
C GLY A 16 -21.45 -1.81 11.68
N THR A 17 -20.99 -1.54 12.89
CA THR A 17 -19.74 -0.81 13.14
C THR A 17 -18.53 -1.57 12.59
N TYR A 18 -18.43 -2.87 12.81
CA TYR A 18 -17.35 -3.70 12.23
C TYR A 18 -17.30 -3.58 10.69
N ILE A 19 -18.45 -3.66 10.00
CA ILE A 19 -18.53 -3.49 8.55
C ILE A 19 -18.03 -2.09 8.13
N ARG A 20 -18.42 -1.03 8.85
CA ARG A 20 -17.98 0.35 8.53
C ARG A 20 -16.48 0.55 8.78
N GLU A 21 -15.92 0.01 9.86
CA GLU A 21 -14.49 0.10 10.14
C GLU A 21 -13.67 -0.71 9.13
N TYR A 22 -14.09 -1.92 8.78
CA TYR A 22 -13.43 -2.74 7.75
C TYR A 22 -13.43 -2.06 6.36
N LEU A 23 -14.52 -1.39 5.98
CA LEU A 23 -14.56 -0.55 4.77
C LEU A 23 -13.65 0.68 4.88
N ALA A 24 -13.58 1.32 6.04
CA ALA A 24 -12.68 2.44 6.29
C ALA A 24 -11.19 2.03 6.20
N GLN A 25 -10.78 0.91 6.80
CA GLN A 25 -9.41 0.36 6.71
C GLN A 25 -8.97 0.20 5.25
N THR A 26 -9.84 -0.40 4.43
CA THR A 26 -9.61 -0.64 2.99
C THR A 26 -9.35 0.65 2.20
N VAL A 27 -9.86 1.80 2.68
CA VAL A 27 -9.64 3.14 2.07
C VAL A 27 -8.46 3.88 2.71
N ILE A 28 -8.25 3.74 4.02
CA ILE A 28 -7.14 4.36 4.78
C ILE A 28 -5.77 3.98 4.21
N THR A 29 -5.63 2.76 3.71
CA THR A 29 -4.38 2.26 3.09
C THR A 29 -4.24 2.62 1.60
N THR A 30 -4.96 3.64 1.14
CA THR A 30 -4.84 4.19 -0.21
C THR A 30 -4.43 5.65 -0.16
N GLN A 31 -4.14 6.26 -1.32
CA GLN A 31 -3.88 7.70 -1.39
C GLN A 31 -5.17 8.52 -1.11
N HIS A 32 -6.36 7.92 -1.26
CA HIS A 32 -7.67 8.52 -0.94
C HIS A 32 -8.10 8.34 0.53
N ARG A 33 -7.15 8.20 1.48
CA ARG A 33 -7.42 7.92 2.91
C ARG A 33 -8.41 8.87 3.59
N ASP A 34 -8.58 10.08 3.07
CA ASP A 34 -9.59 11.02 3.54
C ASP A 34 -11.01 10.46 3.42
N TRP A 35 -11.35 9.82 2.30
CA TRP A 35 -12.71 9.34 2.02
C TRP A 35 -13.21 8.28 3.01
N ALA A 36 -12.33 7.68 3.81
CA ALA A 36 -12.73 6.79 4.90
C ALA A 36 -13.65 7.47 5.94
N TRP A 37 -13.66 8.82 6.02
CA TRP A 37 -14.62 9.55 6.86
C TRP A 37 -16.08 9.20 6.54
N ILE A 38 -16.39 8.80 5.30
CA ILE A 38 -17.74 8.45 4.84
C ILE A 38 -18.31 7.25 5.63
N PHE A 39 -17.45 6.31 6.06
CA PHE A 39 -17.88 5.11 6.78
C PHE A 39 -17.86 5.30 8.30
N VAL A 40 -16.85 5.97 8.86
CA VAL A 40 -16.60 6.02 10.31
C VAL A 40 -16.69 7.41 10.94
N GLY A 41 -16.81 8.48 10.13
CA GLY A 41 -16.70 9.86 10.56
C GLY A 41 -15.25 10.32 10.71
N ALA A 42 -15.00 11.63 10.58
CA ALA A 42 -13.64 12.20 10.53
C ALA A 42 -12.78 11.80 11.75
N LYS A 43 -13.29 11.98 12.98
CA LYS A 43 -12.55 11.64 14.22
C LYS A 43 -12.08 10.18 14.25
N ARG A 44 -12.95 9.22 13.89
CA ARG A 44 -12.58 7.80 13.91
C ARG A 44 -11.64 7.45 12.74
N ARG A 45 -11.77 8.12 11.59
CA ARG A 45 -10.78 8.05 10.51
C ARG A 45 -9.40 8.52 11.01
N ASP A 46 -9.33 9.66 11.69
CA ASP A 46 -8.08 10.22 12.21
C ASP A 46 -7.40 9.24 13.20
N GLU A 47 -8.19 8.68 14.12
CA GLU A 47 -7.75 7.64 15.05
C GLU A 47 -7.21 6.40 14.33
N MET A 48 -7.95 5.87 13.34
CA MET A 48 -7.54 4.67 12.59
C MET A 48 -6.30 4.89 11.72
N VAL A 49 -6.10 6.11 11.18
CA VAL A 49 -4.85 6.48 10.50
C VAL A 49 -3.67 6.47 11.49
N ALA A 50 -3.85 7.05 12.68
CA ALA A 50 -2.84 7.04 13.72
C ALA A 50 -2.55 5.61 14.26
N GLU A 51 -3.57 4.76 14.41
CA GLU A 51 -3.43 3.33 14.75
C GLU A 51 -2.52 2.61 13.74
N VAL A 52 -2.80 2.76 12.43
CA VAL A 52 -2.00 2.16 11.35
C VAL A 52 -0.56 2.69 11.34
N GLN A 53 -0.36 4.00 11.54
CA GLN A 53 0.97 4.61 11.60
C GLN A 53 1.77 4.10 12.82
N ASN A 54 1.17 4.09 14.00
CA ASN A 54 1.83 3.63 15.23
C ASN A 54 2.21 2.14 15.18
N LEU A 55 1.34 1.29 14.60
CA LEU A 55 1.65 -0.12 14.36
C LEU A 55 2.80 -0.29 13.35
N THR A 56 2.80 0.49 12.27
CA THR A 56 3.86 0.47 11.24
C THR A 56 5.22 0.89 11.81
N GLU A 57 5.23 1.91 12.67
CA GLU A 57 6.44 2.36 13.35
C GLU A 57 6.94 1.31 14.35
N ALA A 58 6.08 0.83 15.25
CA ALA A 58 6.44 -0.17 16.27
C ALA A 58 7.00 -1.47 15.65
N ASN A 59 6.39 -1.97 14.58
CA ASN A 59 6.83 -3.17 13.85
C ASN A 59 8.22 -3.05 13.20
N SER A 60 8.73 -1.83 13.06
CA SER A 60 9.95 -1.53 12.30
C SER A 60 11.14 -1.07 13.16
N VAL A 61 10.97 -0.97 14.49
CA VAL A 61 12.06 -0.62 15.44
C VAL A 61 13.02 -1.80 15.69
N GLU A 62 12.50 -3.03 15.73
CA GLU A 62 13.30 -4.22 16.01
C GLU A 62 14.29 -4.49 14.87
N LYS A 63 15.57 -4.16 15.05
CA LYS A 63 16.61 -4.49 14.07
C LYS A 63 16.73 -6.01 13.91
N GLN A 64 16.95 -6.46 12.68
CA GLN A 64 17.02 -7.89 12.34
C GLN A 64 18.34 -8.53 12.79
N ASP A 65 18.30 -9.83 13.10
CA ASP A 65 19.51 -10.65 13.16
C ASP A 65 20.01 -10.92 11.73
N LEU A 66 21.12 -10.29 11.38
CA LEU A 66 21.77 -10.42 10.08
C LEU A 66 22.53 -11.76 9.92
N GLY A 67 22.81 -12.46 11.03
CA GLY A 67 23.44 -13.78 11.05
C GLY A 67 22.44 -14.95 10.86
N ALA A 68 21.14 -14.69 10.99
CA ALA A 68 20.09 -15.70 10.86
C ALA A 68 19.89 -16.24 9.42
N VAL A 69 20.53 -15.64 8.41
CA VAL A 69 20.44 -16.05 7.01
C VAL A 69 21.73 -16.76 6.57
N GLN A 70 21.58 -17.97 6.03
CA GLN A 70 22.68 -18.87 5.66
C GLN A 70 22.58 -19.27 4.19
N PHE A 71 23.28 -18.52 3.31
CA PHE A 71 23.16 -18.63 1.86
C PHE A 71 23.77 -19.93 1.30
N ASN A 72 22.95 -20.73 0.61
CA ASN A 72 23.47 -21.79 -0.27
C ASN A 72 24.10 -21.19 -1.53
N LYS A 73 25.44 -21.21 -1.61
CA LYS A 73 26.20 -20.64 -2.72
C LYS A 73 26.33 -21.56 -3.95
N ASN A 74 25.89 -22.82 -3.85
CA ASN A 74 26.16 -23.88 -4.85
C ASN A 74 24.89 -24.28 -5.65
N ARG A 75 24.12 -23.29 -6.12
CA ARG A 75 22.87 -23.48 -6.88
C ARG A 75 23.10 -23.53 -8.40
N SER A 76 22.31 -24.35 -9.12
CA SER A 76 22.17 -24.23 -10.59
C SER A 76 21.17 -23.12 -10.97
N ILE A 77 21.57 -22.28 -11.93
CA ILE A 77 20.74 -21.22 -12.54
C ILE A 77 19.47 -21.80 -13.19
N GLU A 78 19.50 -23.04 -13.68
CA GLU A 78 18.32 -23.74 -14.23
C GLU A 78 17.16 -23.89 -13.22
N SER A 79 17.44 -23.61 -11.93
CA SER A 79 16.49 -23.61 -10.83
C SER A 79 16.44 -22.26 -10.09
N LEU A 80 16.65 -21.14 -10.79
CA LEU A 80 16.75 -19.81 -10.16
C LEU A 80 15.41 -19.25 -9.64
N VAL A 81 14.29 -19.62 -10.27
CA VAL A 81 12.94 -19.24 -9.81
C VAL A 81 11.97 -20.40 -9.91
N ARG A 82 10.94 -20.40 -9.06
CA ARG A 82 9.82 -21.35 -9.11
C ARG A 82 8.53 -20.66 -8.71
N VAL A 83 7.52 -20.70 -9.59
CA VAL A 83 6.21 -20.07 -9.37
C VAL A 83 5.18 -21.13 -8.97
N GLU A 84 4.31 -20.79 -8.03
CA GLU A 84 3.12 -21.53 -7.62
C GLU A 84 1.87 -20.64 -7.70
N ASP A 85 0.74 -21.25 -8.04
CA ASP A 85 -0.59 -20.65 -7.89
C ASP A 85 -1.06 -20.84 -6.44
N ILE A 86 -1.45 -19.75 -5.78
CA ILE A 86 -1.94 -19.75 -4.41
C ILE A 86 -3.36 -19.17 -4.34
N SER A 87 -4.19 -19.70 -3.44
CA SER A 87 -5.53 -19.14 -3.18
C SER A 87 -6.02 -19.43 -1.77
N GLY A 88 -6.95 -18.58 -1.32
CA GLY A 88 -7.70 -18.74 -0.09
C GLY A 88 -9.17 -18.36 -0.32
N GLN A 89 -9.99 -18.35 0.74
CA GLN A 89 -11.45 -18.21 0.63
C GLN A 89 -11.93 -16.98 -0.18
N PHE A 90 -11.17 -15.88 -0.16
CA PHE A 90 -11.54 -14.61 -0.80
C PHE A 90 -10.49 -14.09 -1.79
N TRP A 91 -9.41 -14.82 -2.04
CA TRP A 91 -8.26 -14.32 -2.79
C TRP A 91 -7.55 -15.37 -3.63
N LYS A 92 -6.90 -14.91 -4.69
CA LYS A 92 -6.01 -15.67 -5.57
C LYS A 92 -4.75 -14.88 -5.83
N GLY A 93 -3.65 -15.57 -6.13
CA GLY A 93 -2.37 -14.93 -6.44
C GLY A 93 -1.32 -15.91 -6.90
N LYS A 94 -0.09 -15.40 -7.02
CA LYS A 94 1.11 -16.14 -7.37
C LYS A 94 2.13 -16.02 -6.23
N LYS A 95 2.82 -17.12 -5.95
CA LYS A 95 3.95 -17.19 -5.03
C LYS A 95 5.19 -17.60 -5.82
N MET A 96 6.26 -16.83 -5.75
CA MET A 96 7.50 -17.08 -6.47
C MET A 96 8.65 -17.21 -5.50
N TYR A 97 9.27 -18.39 -5.48
CA TYR A 97 10.53 -18.62 -4.79
C TYR A 97 11.67 -18.07 -5.64
N VAL A 98 12.39 -17.08 -5.13
CA VAL A 98 13.64 -16.56 -5.71
C VAL A 98 14.79 -17.11 -4.88
N TYR A 99 15.61 -17.91 -5.56
CA TYR A 99 16.20 -19.08 -4.93
C TYR A 99 17.70 -18.88 -4.62
N ASP A 100 18.31 -17.85 -5.22
CA ASP A 100 19.52 -17.15 -4.75
C ASP A 100 19.23 -15.64 -4.74
N PRO A 101 19.14 -14.97 -3.58
CA PRO A 101 18.76 -13.56 -3.49
C PRO A 101 19.75 -12.60 -4.18
N ARG A 102 21.00 -13.01 -4.42
CA ARG A 102 22.03 -12.16 -5.04
C ARG A 102 21.75 -11.84 -6.52
N THR A 103 20.79 -12.56 -7.11
CA THR A 103 20.25 -12.35 -8.47
C THR A 103 19.21 -11.25 -8.58
N ILE A 104 18.72 -10.75 -7.43
CA ILE A 104 17.73 -9.69 -7.40
C ILE A 104 18.41 -8.33 -7.66
N ARG A 105 17.78 -7.48 -8.49
CA ARG A 105 18.11 -6.06 -8.63
C ARG A 105 16.86 -5.20 -8.56
N VAL A 106 16.99 -4.01 -8.00
CA VAL A 106 15.99 -2.96 -8.19
C VAL A 106 16.23 -2.32 -9.56
N VAL A 107 15.22 -2.36 -10.42
CA VAL A 107 15.25 -1.77 -11.77
C VAL A 107 14.24 -0.63 -11.85
N VAL A 108 14.58 0.38 -12.64
CA VAL A 108 13.83 1.64 -12.80
C VAL A 108 13.55 1.90 -14.29
N PRO A 109 12.70 2.89 -14.66
CA PRO A 109 12.37 3.18 -16.05
C PRO A 109 13.58 3.38 -16.98
N ALA A 110 13.41 3.06 -18.26
CA ALA A 110 14.44 3.24 -19.29
C ALA A 110 14.85 4.72 -19.55
N LYS A 111 14.00 5.67 -19.16
CA LYS A 111 14.05 7.09 -19.59
C LYS A 111 13.38 8.01 -18.56
N GLN A 112 13.62 9.31 -18.71
CA GLN A 112 12.97 10.36 -17.94
C GLN A 112 11.51 10.60 -18.34
N GLY A 113 10.68 11.01 -17.37
CA GLY A 113 9.36 11.61 -17.59
C GLY A 113 8.16 10.68 -17.49
N GLU A 114 8.34 9.36 -17.46
CA GLU A 114 7.26 8.40 -17.16
C GLU A 114 7.79 7.16 -16.44
N GLY A 115 6.94 6.51 -15.65
CA GLY A 115 7.21 5.18 -15.13
C GLY A 115 7.24 4.12 -16.23
N GLU A 116 7.70 2.92 -15.92
CA GLU A 116 7.75 1.80 -16.87
C GLU A 116 6.90 0.62 -16.35
N ARG A 117 6.37 -0.19 -17.27
CA ARG A 117 5.64 -1.44 -16.97
C ARG A 117 6.60 -2.53 -16.53
N ILE A 118 6.24 -3.36 -15.56
CA ILE A 118 7.11 -4.45 -15.06
C ILE A 118 7.48 -5.40 -16.21
N THR A 119 6.53 -5.73 -17.07
CA THR A 119 6.71 -6.55 -18.28
C THR A 119 7.70 -5.92 -19.26
N SER A 120 7.65 -4.60 -19.44
CA SER A 120 8.63 -3.86 -20.27
C SER A 120 10.01 -3.87 -19.64
N MET A 121 10.13 -3.64 -18.33
CA MET A 121 11.41 -3.68 -17.61
C MET A 121 12.05 -5.07 -17.72
N VAL A 122 11.27 -6.14 -17.53
CA VAL A 122 11.72 -7.54 -17.70
C VAL A 122 12.22 -7.78 -19.13
N GLN A 123 11.36 -7.52 -20.13
CA GLN A 123 11.67 -7.76 -21.55
C GLN A 123 12.91 -6.98 -22.03
N ARG A 124 13.07 -5.71 -21.64
CA ARG A 124 14.20 -4.87 -22.09
C ARG A 124 15.52 -5.16 -21.36
N THR A 125 15.49 -5.84 -20.21
CA THR A 125 16.70 -6.14 -19.42
C THR A 125 17.13 -7.60 -19.49
N GLY A 126 16.27 -8.50 -19.98
CA GLY A 126 16.55 -9.94 -19.98
C GLY A 126 16.41 -10.59 -18.60
N ALA A 127 15.58 -10.01 -17.72
CA ALA A 127 15.24 -10.64 -16.45
C ALA A 127 14.41 -11.92 -16.69
N VAL A 128 14.55 -12.93 -15.82
CA VAL A 128 13.71 -14.13 -15.86
C VAL A 128 12.33 -13.88 -15.24
N ALA A 129 12.26 -12.94 -14.30
CA ALA A 129 11.07 -12.65 -13.51
C ALA A 129 11.12 -11.26 -12.85
N GLY A 130 9.98 -10.81 -12.32
CA GLY A 130 9.95 -9.68 -11.40
C GLY A 130 8.59 -9.37 -10.78
N ILE A 131 8.62 -8.45 -9.81
CA ILE A 131 7.46 -7.84 -9.15
C ILE A 131 7.64 -6.32 -9.05
N ASN A 132 6.56 -5.59 -8.79
CA ASN A 132 6.64 -4.16 -8.49
C ASN A 132 7.45 -3.84 -7.22
N GLY A 133 7.99 -2.61 -7.17
CA GLY A 133 8.82 -2.11 -6.08
C GLY A 133 8.08 -1.21 -5.07
N GLY A 134 8.71 -0.08 -4.74
CA GLY A 134 8.29 0.83 -3.66
C GLY A 134 7.22 1.84 -4.04
N GLY A 135 6.91 2.71 -3.08
CA GLY A 135 5.81 3.67 -3.17
C GLY A 135 6.10 4.84 -4.12
N PHE A 136 5.04 5.46 -4.62
CA PHE A 136 5.12 6.60 -5.53
C PHE A 136 3.91 7.53 -5.38
N ASN A 137 4.05 8.78 -5.81
CA ASN A 137 2.98 9.77 -5.81
C ASN A 137 2.03 9.47 -6.99
N ASP A 138 0.75 9.23 -6.71
CA ASP A 138 -0.24 8.74 -7.68
C ASP A 138 -1.51 9.61 -7.72
N PRO A 139 -1.43 10.85 -8.27
CA PRO A 139 -2.55 11.78 -8.28
C PRO A 139 -3.79 11.19 -8.95
N ASP A 140 -4.92 11.22 -8.23
CA ASP A 140 -6.21 10.65 -8.63
C ASP A 140 -6.20 9.15 -9.01
N GLY A 141 -5.15 8.40 -8.65
CA GLY A 141 -4.94 7.03 -9.13
C GLY A 141 -4.56 6.94 -10.62
N LEU A 142 -4.12 8.06 -11.20
CA LEU A 142 -3.83 8.27 -12.61
C LEU A 142 -2.40 8.83 -12.83
N GLY A 143 -1.52 8.75 -11.83
CA GLY A 143 -0.15 9.24 -11.94
C GLY A 143 0.65 8.55 -13.06
N ASN A 144 1.64 9.26 -13.61
CA ASN A 144 2.48 8.77 -14.71
C ASN A 144 3.52 7.70 -14.27
N GLY A 145 3.64 7.45 -12.96
CA GLY A 145 4.55 6.46 -12.39
C GLY A 145 6.01 6.89 -12.25
N PHE A 146 6.35 8.17 -12.47
CA PHE A 146 7.73 8.66 -12.49
C PHE A 146 8.19 9.33 -11.18
N ALA A 147 7.28 9.56 -10.23
CA ALA A 147 7.53 10.25 -8.96
C ALA A 147 7.56 9.28 -7.76
N PRO A 148 8.67 8.58 -7.51
CA PRO A 148 8.82 7.72 -6.33
C PRO A 148 8.72 8.48 -5.00
N ILE A 149 8.48 7.75 -3.91
CA ILE A 149 8.46 8.25 -2.53
C ILE A 149 9.56 7.53 -1.74
N GLY A 150 10.26 8.27 -0.88
CA GLY A 150 11.38 7.76 -0.08
C GLY A 150 12.64 7.56 -0.91
N VAL A 151 13.32 6.41 -0.76
CA VAL A 151 14.59 6.08 -1.44
C VAL A 151 14.39 5.05 -2.55
N ILE A 152 15.23 5.12 -3.58
CA ILE A 152 15.52 4.00 -4.49
C ILE A 152 17.04 3.81 -4.56
N MET A 153 17.51 2.58 -4.30
CA MET A 153 18.90 2.16 -4.49
C MET A 153 18.99 0.95 -5.42
N SER A 154 20.03 0.91 -6.26
CA SER A 154 20.31 -0.20 -7.18
C SER A 154 21.82 -0.37 -7.37
N GLY A 155 22.33 -1.60 -7.24
CA GLY A 155 23.76 -1.90 -7.37
C GLY A 155 24.67 -1.17 -6.37
N GLY A 156 24.12 -0.65 -5.25
CA GLY A 156 24.83 0.17 -4.26
C GLY A 156 24.75 1.67 -4.53
N ASN A 157 24.16 2.10 -5.63
CA ASN A 157 23.99 3.52 -5.96
C ASN A 157 22.62 4.01 -5.48
N ILE A 158 22.58 5.18 -4.84
CA ILE A 158 21.33 5.89 -4.55
C ILE A 158 20.87 6.55 -5.85
N LEU A 159 19.76 6.08 -6.42
CA LEU A 159 19.18 6.65 -7.63
C LEU A 159 18.23 7.80 -7.28
N TYR A 160 17.49 7.68 -6.18
CA TYR A 160 16.53 8.68 -5.71
C TYR A 160 16.49 8.75 -4.19
N THR A 161 16.25 9.93 -3.64
CA THR A 161 15.76 10.14 -2.26
C THR A 161 14.94 11.43 -2.18
N ASP A 162 13.82 11.41 -1.45
CA ASP A 162 13.05 12.61 -1.08
C ASP A 162 13.36 13.15 0.34
N GLN A 163 14.18 12.43 1.12
CA GLN A 163 14.66 12.84 2.45
C GLN A 163 16.18 13.05 2.48
N GLU A 164 16.67 13.76 3.50
CA GLU A 164 18.08 13.73 3.90
C GLU A 164 18.50 12.30 4.29
N GLY A 165 19.73 11.89 3.93
CA GLY A 165 20.22 10.52 4.14
C GLY A 165 20.35 10.08 5.61
N SER A 166 20.29 11.02 6.54
CA SER A 166 20.28 10.81 7.99
C SER A 166 18.90 10.41 8.54
N ILE A 167 17.81 10.74 7.82
CA ILE A 167 16.42 10.54 8.28
C ILE A 167 16.03 9.06 8.10
N PRO A 168 15.64 8.33 9.17
CA PRO A 168 15.23 6.94 9.04
C PRO A 168 13.88 6.78 8.35
N GLN A 169 13.84 6.01 7.26
CA GLN A 169 12.67 5.69 6.47
C GLN A 169 12.24 4.22 6.64
N GLN A 170 11.05 3.87 6.18
CA GLN A 170 10.58 2.48 6.10
C GLN A 170 11.13 1.85 4.82
N ILE A 171 12.05 0.89 4.95
CA ILE A 171 12.83 0.31 3.85
C ILE A 171 12.45 -1.15 3.60
N VAL A 172 12.52 -1.55 2.33
CA VAL A 172 12.65 -2.94 1.86
C VAL A 172 13.82 -3.03 0.90
N GLY A 173 14.82 -3.89 1.17
CA GLY A 173 16.03 -3.99 0.35
C GLY A 173 16.90 -5.21 0.63
N PHE A 174 18.06 -5.30 -0.01
CA PHE A 174 19.01 -6.41 0.09
C PHE A 174 20.45 -5.95 0.29
N THR A 175 21.18 -6.61 1.20
CA THR A 175 22.66 -6.53 1.22
C THR A 175 23.26 -7.22 0.00
N LYS A 176 24.51 -6.87 -0.32
CA LYS A 176 25.30 -7.49 -1.39
C LYS A 176 25.39 -9.02 -1.29
N GLU A 177 25.36 -9.55 -0.07
CA GLU A 177 25.39 -10.97 0.25
C GLU A 177 24.03 -11.65 0.02
N GLY A 178 22.95 -10.86 -0.02
CA GLY A 178 21.58 -11.28 -0.24
C GLY A 178 20.67 -11.23 1.00
N THR A 179 21.08 -10.59 2.10
CA THR A 179 20.24 -10.49 3.31
C THR A 179 19.13 -9.46 3.10
N LEU A 180 17.87 -9.88 3.23
CA LEU A 180 16.68 -9.04 3.15
C LEU A 180 16.61 -8.11 4.36
N ILE A 181 16.65 -6.79 4.11
CA ILE A 181 16.51 -5.73 5.11
C ILE A 181 15.09 -5.15 5.01
N ILE A 182 14.33 -5.22 6.10
CA ILE A 182 12.98 -4.65 6.23
C ILE A 182 12.83 -3.97 7.60
N GLY A 183 12.41 -2.71 7.61
CA GLY A 183 12.14 -1.96 8.83
C GLY A 183 12.60 -0.50 8.72
N LYS A 184 12.86 0.15 9.85
CA LYS A 184 13.21 1.57 9.87
C LYS A 184 14.72 1.80 9.85
N TYR A 185 15.23 2.37 8.76
CA TYR A 185 16.66 2.59 8.51
C TYR A 185 16.89 3.93 7.78
N SER A 186 17.96 4.64 8.13
CA SER A 186 18.44 5.78 7.32
C SER A 186 19.36 5.30 6.18
N ILE A 187 19.57 6.13 5.16
CA ILE A 187 20.48 5.80 4.04
C ILE A 187 21.90 5.59 4.57
N ASP A 188 22.32 6.38 5.57
CA ASP A 188 23.58 6.20 6.27
C ASP A 188 23.70 4.85 7.00
N GLU A 189 22.59 4.21 7.40
CA GLU A 189 22.60 2.84 7.91
C GLU A 189 22.67 1.82 6.77
N LEU A 190 21.88 2.00 5.69
CA LEU A 190 21.87 1.11 4.53
C LEU A 190 23.27 0.96 3.91
N LEU A 191 23.99 2.07 3.73
CA LEU A 191 25.36 2.07 3.21
C LEU A 191 26.33 1.32 4.14
N LYS A 192 26.21 1.47 5.46
CA LYS A 192 27.04 0.74 6.46
C LYS A 192 26.72 -0.75 6.50
N LEU A 193 25.49 -1.13 6.17
CA LEU A 193 25.03 -2.52 6.09
C LEU A 193 25.34 -3.18 4.73
N GLY A 194 25.97 -2.47 3.78
CA GLY A 194 26.28 -3.02 2.46
C GLY A 194 25.03 -3.28 1.60
N VAL A 195 23.95 -2.53 1.82
CA VAL A 195 22.72 -2.61 1.02
C VAL A 195 22.98 -2.12 -0.40
N THR A 196 22.69 -2.97 -1.40
CA THR A 196 22.85 -2.62 -2.81
C THR A 196 21.53 -2.28 -3.49
N GLU A 197 20.47 -3.00 -3.13
CA GLU A 197 19.12 -2.84 -3.67
C GLU A 197 18.20 -2.33 -2.56
N ALA A 198 17.42 -1.26 -2.79
CA ALA A 198 16.43 -0.80 -1.81
C ALA A 198 15.32 0.01 -2.46
N VAL A 199 14.13 -0.05 -1.85
CA VAL A 199 13.00 0.87 -2.07
C VAL A 199 12.36 1.22 -0.72
N SER A 200 11.71 2.38 -0.62
CA SER A 200 10.89 2.69 0.56
C SER A 200 9.48 2.11 0.45
N PHE A 201 9.11 1.22 1.37
CA PHE A 201 7.72 0.76 1.59
C PHE A 201 7.49 0.15 2.98
N TYR A 202 6.22 -0.12 3.31
CA TYR A 202 5.76 -0.56 4.63
C TYR A 202 4.45 -1.38 4.53
N PRO A 203 4.08 -2.20 5.55
CA PRO A 203 4.77 -2.43 6.81
C PRO A 203 5.59 -3.72 6.83
N ARG A 204 6.39 -3.88 7.89
CA ARG A 204 6.95 -5.17 8.30
C ARG A 204 5.88 -6.00 9.02
N VAL A 205 5.85 -7.31 8.76
CA VAL A 205 4.93 -8.26 9.40
C VAL A 205 5.60 -9.50 9.98
N ILE A 206 6.83 -9.84 9.60
CA ILE A 206 7.62 -10.87 10.29
C ILE A 206 8.96 -10.26 10.72
N ALA A 207 9.35 -10.54 11.97
CA ALA A 207 10.60 -10.14 12.60
C ALA A 207 11.29 -11.37 13.20
N ASN A 208 12.49 -11.71 12.73
CA ASN A 208 13.35 -12.73 13.35
C ASN A 208 12.62 -14.07 13.65
N GLY A 209 11.77 -14.55 12.73
CA GLY A 209 10.96 -15.78 12.85
C GLY A 209 9.58 -15.60 13.49
N LYS A 210 9.23 -14.40 13.95
CA LYS A 210 7.99 -14.10 14.68
C LYS A 210 7.06 -13.22 13.86
N GLY A 211 5.80 -13.66 13.68
CA GLY A 211 4.72 -12.84 13.15
C GLY A 211 4.36 -11.69 14.10
N LEU A 212 4.22 -10.48 13.56
CA LEU A 212 3.93 -9.26 14.32
C LEU A 212 2.42 -9.00 14.47
N ILE A 213 1.62 -9.43 13.49
CA ILE A 213 0.16 -9.41 13.56
C ILE A 213 -0.29 -10.65 14.33
N THR A 214 -0.51 -10.47 15.62
CA THR A 214 -0.93 -11.53 16.56
C THR A 214 -2.46 -11.63 16.73
N SER A 215 -3.21 -10.60 16.32
CA SER A 215 -4.67 -10.56 16.36
C SER A 215 -5.24 -9.68 15.24
N GLY A 216 -6.48 -9.93 14.84
CA GLY A 216 -7.13 -9.24 13.73
C GLY A 216 -6.53 -9.58 12.36
N ASP A 217 -6.73 -8.68 11.39
CA ASP A 217 -6.36 -8.84 9.99
C ASP A 217 -5.11 -8.02 9.58
N GLY A 218 -4.59 -7.22 10.50
CA GLY A 218 -3.53 -6.24 10.28
C GLY A 218 -4.02 -4.79 10.08
N GLY A 219 -5.32 -4.53 10.13
CA GLY A 219 -5.89 -3.18 10.09
C GLY A 219 -5.90 -2.51 8.71
N TRP A 220 -5.59 -3.25 7.65
CA TRP A 220 -5.48 -2.77 6.27
C TRP A 220 -6.61 -3.27 5.36
N GLY A 221 -7.60 -3.99 5.91
CA GLY A 221 -8.69 -4.61 5.14
C GLY A 221 -8.20 -5.61 4.09
N ARG A 222 -9.04 -5.85 3.07
CA ARG A 222 -8.68 -6.67 1.89
C ARG A 222 -8.36 -5.80 0.68
N ALA A 223 -7.22 -6.07 0.05
CA ALA A 223 -6.83 -5.45 -1.21
C ALA A 223 -5.92 -6.40 -2.01
N PRO A 224 -5.64 -6.13 -3.30
CA PRO A 224 -4.46 -6.67 -3.95
C PRO A 224 -3.20 -6.30 -3.15
N ARG A 225 -2.25 -7.23 -3.04
CA ARG A 225 -1.02 -7.07 -2.23
C ARG A 225 0.20 -7.53 -3.01
N THR A 226 1.32 -6.82 -2.85
CA THR A 226 2.66 -7.32 -3.17
C THR A 226 3.44 -7.41 -1.87
N ALA A 227 4.12 -8.53 -1.65
CA ALA A 227 4.87 -8.79 -0.43
C ALA A 227 6.12 -9.63 -0.70
N ILE A 228 7.07 -9.52 0.22
CA ILE A 228 8.41 -10.09 0.09
C ILE A 228 8.89 -10.58 1.46
N GLY A 229 9.46 -11.78 1.47
CA GLY A 229 10.03 -12.39 2.68
C GLY A 229 11.24 -13.26 2.37
N GLN A 230 12.05 -13.58 3.39
CA GLN A 230 13.23 -14.44 3.28
C GLN A 230 13.27 -15.50 4.37
N LYS A 231 13.59 -16.74 3.96
CA LYS A 231 13.85 -17.90 4.82
C LYS A 231 15.29 -17.90 5.34
N ALA A 232 15.53 -18.65 6.42
CA ALA A 232 16.87 -18.81 7.00
C ALA A 232 17.91 -19.46 6.05
N ASP A 233 17.47 -20.16 5.00
CA ASP A 233 18.36 -20.72 3.94
C ASP A 233 18.72 -19.73 2.82
N GLY A 234 18.32 -18.45 2.97
CA GLY A 234 18.52 -17.39 1.98
C GLY A 234 17.43 -17.29 0.93
N THR A 235 16.58 -18.30 0.76
CA THR A 235 15.49 -18.28 -0.23
C THR A 235 14.54 -17.11 0.06
N VAL A 236 14.35 -16.26 -0.96
CA VAL A 236 13.35 -15.20 -0.96
C VAL A 236 12.04 -15.74 -1.52
N ILE A 237 10.93 -15.23 -1.03
CA ILE A 237 9.59 -15.51 -1.54
C ILE A 237 8.93 -14.17 -1.86
N PHE A 238 8.54 -14.01 -3.12
CA PHE A 238 7.63 -12.96 -3.57
C PHE A 238 6.21 -13.50 -3.55
N ILE A 239 5.26 -12.71 -3.05
CA ILE A 239 3.83 -12.99 -3.10
C ILE A 239 3.14 -11.81 -3.79
N VAL A 240 2.35 -12.09 -4.83
CA VAL A 240 1.43 -11.12 -5.43
C VAL A 240 0.02 -11.69 -5.40
N ILE A 241 -0.90 -10.95 -4.79
CA ILE A 241 -2.30 -11.31 -4.63
C ILE A 241 -3.14 -10.37 -5.50
N ASP A 242 -3.92 -10.95 -6.41
CA ASP A 242 -4.95 -10.23 -7.19
C ASP A 242 -6.05 -9.70 -6.25
N GLY A 243 -6.77 -8.65 -6.61
CA GLY A 243 -7.88 -8.16 -5.78
C GLY A 243 -8.81 -7.19 -6.50
N ARG A 244 -9.86 -6.75 -5.79
CA ARG A 244 -10.94 -5.86 -6.30
C ARG A 244 -11.68 -6.41 -7.53
N GLN A 245 -11.64 -7.72 -7.76
CA GLN A 245 -12.28 -8.41 -8.89
C GLN A 245 -13.19 -9.56 -8.42
N THR A 246 -14.11 -10.02 -9.27
CA THR A 246 -15.09 -11.08 -8.91
C THR A 246 -14.43 -12.43 -8.62
N SER A 247 -13.23 -12.68 -9.17
CA SER A 247 -12.40 -13.87 -8.97
C SER A 247 -11.45 -13.79 -7.76
N SER A 248 -11.23 -12.59 -7.21
CA SER A 248 -10.35 -12.32 -6.06
C SER A 248 -10.70 -10.96 -5.45
N VAL A 249 -11.14 -10.94 -4.19
CA VAL A 249 -11.37 -9.70 -3.43
C VAL A 249 -10.04 -9.07 -3.02
N GLY A 250 -9.08 -9.91 -2.64
CA GLY A 250 -7.76 -9.52 -2.13
C GLY A 250 -7.50 -10.04 -0.71
N ALA A 251 -6.24 -10.00 -0.29
CA ALA A 251 -5.80 -10.50 1.01
C ALA A 251 -5.66 -9.41 2.08
N THR A 252 -5.77 -9.82 3.33
CA THR A 252 -5.38 -9.05 4.51
C THR A 252 -3.86 -9.16 4.73
N LEU A 253 -3.28 -8.34 5.62
CA LEU A 253 -1.86 -8.50 5.93
C LEU A 253 -1.60 -9.79 6.71
N LYS A 254 -2.54 -10.19 7.58
CA LYS A 254 -2.45 -11.42 8.38
C LYS A 254 -2.38 -12.66 7.50
N GLU A 255 -3.21 -12.76 6.47
CA GLU A 255 -3.19 -13.92 5.56
C GLU A 255 -1.83 -14.05 4.84
N VAL A 256 -1.26 -12.96 4.35
CA VAL A 256 0.05 -12.99 3.67
C VAL A 256 1.20 -13.26 4.65
N GLN A 257 1.12 -12.74 5.88
CA GLN A 257 2.04 -13.09 6.96
C GLN A 257 1.98 -14.60 7.26
N ASP A 258 0.79 -15.19 7.29
CA ASP A 258 0.62 -16.59 7.64
C ASP A 258 1.16 -17.53 6.54
N ILE A 259 0.94 -17.23 5.25
CA ILE A 259 1.56 -17.96 4.13
C ILE A 259 3.09 -17.95 4.25
N PHE A 260 3.68 -16.80 4.59
CA PHE A 260 5.13 -16.70 4.82
C PHE A 260 5.60 -17.52 6.03
N LEU A 261 4.86 -17.52 7.15
CA LEU A 261 5.19 -18.34 8.32
C LEU A 261 5.08 -19.84 8.04
N GLU A 262 4.08 -20.27 7.25
CA GLU A 262 3.93 -21.65 6.75
C GLU A 262 5.12 -22.08 5.87
N ASP A 263 5.65 -21.17 5.05
CA ASP A 263 6.89 -21.37 4.27
C ASP A 263 8.19 -21.24 5.10
N GLY A 264 8.12 -20.95 6.41
CA GLY A 264 9.30 -20.83 7.28
C GLY A 264 10.14 -19.56 7.03
N VAL A 265 9.50 -18.48 6.58
CA VAL A 265 10.12 -17.16 6.41
C VAL A 265 10.43 -16.51 7.76
N ILE A 266 11.64 -15.96 7.90
CA ILE A 266 12.10 -15.34 9.16
C ILE A 266 11.99 -13.81 9.17
N ASN A 267 11.92 -13.14 8.02
CA ASN A 267 11.68 -11.70 7.93
C ASN A 267 10.82 -11.39 6.70
N ALA A 268 9.79 -10.55 6.83
CA ALA A 268 8.86 -10.24 5.75
C ALA A 268 8.15 -8.88 5.91
N GLY A 269 7.77 -8.30 4.77
CA GLY A 269 7.04 -7.05 4.67
C GLY A 269 6.39 -6.87 3.30
N PHE A 270 5.79 -5.69 3.09
CA PHE A 270 5.03 -5.37 1.88
C PHE A 270 5.78 -4.44 0.93
N LEU A 271 5.34 -4.45 -0.32
CA LEU A 271 5.71 -3.54 -1.40
C LEU A 271 4.42 -2.89 -1.95
N ASP A 272 4.51 -2.01 -2.96
CA ASP A 272 3.34 -1.25 -3.40
C ASP A 272 2.16 -2.15 -3.82
N GLY A 273 0.95 -1.68 -3.53
CA GLY A 273 -0.23 -2.52 -3.45
C GLY A 273 -1.34 -2.15 -4.45
N GLY A 274 -2.46 -2.87 -4.33
CA GLY A 274 -3.70 -2.46 -4.98
C GLY A 274 -3.61 -2.49 -6.52
N ALA A 275 -3.58 -1.31 -7.14
CA ALA A 275 -3.56 -1.24 -8.60
C ALA A 275 -2.16 -1.59 -9.15
N SER A 276 -1.11 -1.47 -8.34
CA SER A 276 0.29 -1.68 -8.70
C SER A 276 0.79 -3.11 -8.45
N SER A 277 -0.06 -4.02 -7.95
CA SER A 277 0.34 -5.38 -7.58
C SER A 277 0.44 -6.30 -8.80
N GLU A 278 1.67 -6.58 -9.23
CA GLU A 278 1.98 -7.20 -10.52
C GLU A 278 3.15 -8.20 -10.38
N MET A 279 3.04 -9.38 -10.99
CA MET A 279 4.11 -10.38 -11.12
C MET A 279 4.29 -10.80 -12.58
N VAL A 280 5.54 -10.77 -13.04
CA VAL A 280 5.95 -11.16 -14.39
C VAL A 280 6.92 -12.34 -14.30
N TYR A 281 6.78 -13.31 -15.21
CA TYR A 281 7.66 -14.47 -15.31
C TYR A 281 7.79 -14.89 -16.77
N ASN A 282 9.02 -15.19 -17.23
CA ASN A 282 9.31 -15.57 -18.62
C ASN A 282 8.79 -14.59 -19.68
N ASN A 283 8.76 -13.29 -19.36
CA ASN A 283 8.19 -12.18 -20.15
C ASN A 283 6.66 -12.07 -20.18
N ASP A 284 5.93 -12.98 -19.51
CA ASP A 284 4.47 -12.93 -19.39
C ASP A 284 4.02 -12.32 -18.05
N LEU A 285 2.99 -11.47 -18.09
CA LEU A 285 2.29 -10.98 -16.91
C LEU A 285 1.35 -12.10 -16.40
N ILE A 286 1.69 -12.69 -15.25
CA ILE A 286 1.02 -13.90 -14.73
C ILE A 286 -0.04 -13.62 -13.64
N THR A 287 -0.28 -12.36 -13.30
CA THR A 287 -1.29 -11.87 -12.34
C THR A 287 -2.33 -10.99 -13.04
N SER A 288 -3.41 -10.62 -12.34
CA SER A 288 -4.44 -9.72 -12.86
C SER A 288 -4.44 -8.39 -12.10
N PRO A 289 -3.76 -7.34 -12.62
CA PRO A 289 -3.62 -6.06 -11.91
C PRO A 289 -4.97 -5.34 -11.80
N SER A 290 -5.28 -4.78 -10.63
CA SER A 290 -6.60 -4.17 -10.38
C SER A 290 -6.82 -2.81 -11.06
N SER A 291 -5.94 -2.42 -11.99
CA SER A 291 -6.00 -1.18 -12.75
C SER A 291 -6.96 -1.33 -13.94
N ARG A 292 -7.88 -0.37 -14.12
CA ARG A 292 -8.85 -0.38 -15.24
C ARG A 292 -8.22 -0.21 -16.63
N TYR A 293 -6.94 0.13 -16.70
CA TYR A 293 -6.16 0.23 -17.94
C TYR A 293 -5.13 -0.92 -18.09
N GLY A 294 -5.26 -1.96 -17.27
CA GLY A 294 -4.27 -3.03 -17.15
C GLY A 294 -2.98 -2.53 -16.50
N GLU A 295 -1.88 -3.20 -16.81
CA GLU A 295 -0.56 -3.02 -16.19
C GLU A 295 -0.13 -1.55 -16.04
N ARG A 296 0.36 -1.17 -14.85
CA ARG A 296 0.72 0.22 -14.52
C ARG A 296 2.10 0.60 -15.02
N ARG A 297 2.34 1.92 -15.11
CA ARG A 297 3.68 2.49 -15.16
C ARG A 297 4.12 2.78 -13.73
N LEU A 298 5.31 2.32 -13.36
CA LEU A 298 5.82 2.34 -11.98
C LEU A 298 7.31 2.77 -11.97
N PRO A 299 7.82 3.36 -10.86
CA PRO A 299 9.19 3.87 -10.82
C PRO A 299 10.22 2.83 -10.40
N SER A 300 9.80 1.68 -9.86
CA SER A 300 10.70 0.61 -9.45
C SER A 300 10.08 -0.77 -9.53
N ALA A 301 10.93 -1.77 -9.77
CA ALA A 301 10.62 -3.19 -9.77
C ALA A 301 11.75 -3.99 -9.10
N PHE A 302 11.44 -5.07 -8.40
CA PHE A 302 12.44 -6.09 -8.04
C PHE A 302 12.44 -7.15 -9.14
N LEU A 303 13.50 -7.18 -9.95
CA LEU A 303 13.69 -8.15 -11.04
C LEU A 303 14.76 -9.18 -10.68
N VAL A 304 14.67 -10.35 -11.30
CA VAL A 304 15.56 -11.51 -11.07
C VAL A 304 16.36 -11.82 -12.34
N PHE A 305 17.67 -12.01 -12.21
CA PHE A 305 18.59 -12.18 -13.34
C PHE A 305 19.56 -13.34 -13.17
N ASP A 306 19.78 -14.11 -14.24
CA ASP A 306 20.82 -15.15 -14.29
C ASP A 306 22.25 -14.57 -14.18
N HIS A 307 22.45 -13.37 -14.72
CA HIS A 307 23.73 -12.65 -14.76
C HIS A 307 23.57 -11.22 -14.17
N PRO A 308 23.34 -11.10 -12.86
CA PRO A 308 22.96 -9.85 -12.19
C PRO A 308 24.14 -8.87 -12.04
N ASP A 309 25.34 -9.30 -12.42
CA ASP A 309 26.59 -8.54 -12.54
C ASP A 309 26.67 -7.74 -13.85
N GLN A 310 25.95 -8.18 -14.89
CA GLN A 310 25.93 -7.52 -16.21
C GLN A 310 24.87 -6.39 -16.28
N VAL A 311 23.97 -6.34 -15.29
CA VAL A 311 22.85 -5.39 -15.23
C VAL A 311 23.33 -4.03 -14.70
N GLN A 312 23.31 -3.01 -15.55
CA GLN A 312 23.58 -1.63 -15.15
C GLN A 312 22.30 -0.79 -15.19
N VAL A 313 21.85 -0.33 -14.02
CA VAL A 313 20.67 0.51 -13.85
C VAL A 313 21.11 1.97 -13.82
N LYS A 314 20.68 2.75 -14.82
CA LYS A 314 21.02 4.18 -14.92
C LYS A 314 20.14 5.00 -13.98
N ASN A 315 20.68 6.07 -13.40
CA ASN A 315 19.88 7.01 -12.65
C ASN A 315 19.05 7.88 -13.61
N VAL A 316 17.75 7.62 -13.73
CA VAL A 316 16.85 8.45 -14.54
C VAL A 316 16.45 9.76 -13.85
N TRP A 317 16.66 9.93 -12.54
CA TRP A 317 16.39 11.21 -11.86
C TRP A 317 17.62 12.12 -11.75
N GLU A 318 18.76 11.71 -12.31
CA GLU A 318 19.98 12.54 -12.34
C GLU A 318 19.73 13.87 -13.07
N GLY A 319 20.14 14.97 -12.42
CA GLY A 319 19.96 16.33 -12.92
C GLY A 319 18.55 16.93 -12.76
N LEU A 320 17.56 16.18 -12.28
CA LEU A 320 16.21 16.70 -12.07
C LEU A 320 16.10 17.49 -10.75
N THR A 321 15.57 18.72 -10.83
CA THR A 321 15.25 19.57 -9.67
C THR A 321 13.76 19.57 -9.31
N HIS A 322 12.92 19.01 -10.20
CA HIS A 322 11.49 18.84 -10.03
C HIS A 322 11.06 17.57 -10.79
N ILE A 323 10.04 16.88 -10.28
CA ILE A 323 9.44 15.71 -10.91
C ILE A 323 7.94 15.95 -10.98
N ASP A 324 7.37 15.88 -12.18
CA ASP A 324 5.93 15.89 -12.38
C ASP A 324 5.38 14.47 -12.15
N PRO A 325 4.49 14.25 -11.16
CA PRO A 325 3.81 12.97 -10.95
C PRO A 325 2.71 12.65 -11.99
N GLY A 326 2.32 13.61 -12.84
CA GLY A 326 1.24 13.48 -13.80
C GLY A 326 -0.15 13.38 -13.12
N GLY A 327 -1.13 12.87 -13.86
CA GLY A 327 -2.46 12.58 -13.33
C GLY A 327 -3.56 12.59 -14.40
N ALA A 328 -4.75 13.04 -14.02
CA ALA A 328 -5.91 13.09 -14.92
C ALA A 328 -5.76 14.00 -16.16
N TYR A 329 -4.71 14.83 -16.23
CA TYR A 329 -4.49 15.77 -17.34
C TYR A 329 -3.51 15.27 -18.43
N ASP A 330 -2.67 14.28 -18.14
CA ASP A 330 -1.69 13.70 -19.07
C ASP A 330 -1.90 12.19 -19.31
N HIS A 331 -2.60 11.47 -18.42
CA HIS A 331 -2.82 10.03 -18.56
C HIS A 331 -3.57 9.67 -19.88
N PRO A 332 -2.92 8.98 -20.85
CA PRO A 332 -3.41 8.89 -22.22
C PRO A 332 -4.73 8.14 -22.38
N ASP A 333 -4.91 7.01 -21.68
CA ASP A 333 -6.15 6.23 -21.78
C ASP A 333 -7.36 6.92 -21.14
N TYR A 334 -7.13 7.70 -20.08
CA TYR A 334 -8.17 8.54 -19.47
C TYR A 334 -8.55 9.69 -20.40
N LEU A 335 -7.58 10.39 -21.01
CA LEU A 335 -7.85 11.43 -22.00
C LEU A 335 -8.62 10.87 -23.21
N ARG A 336 -8.27 9.66 -23.66
CA ARG A 336 -8.98 8.92 -24.72
C ARG A 336 -10.41 8.56 -24.32
N GLU A 337 -10.62 8.03 -23.12
CA GLU A 337 -11.94 7.76 -22.54
C GLU A 337 -12.81 9.03 -22.46
N GLN A 338 -12.25 10.15 -21.97
CA GLN A 338 -12.96 11.44 -21.89
C GLN A 338 -13.29 12.02 -23.27
N ALA A 339 -12.40 11.86 -24.26
CA ALA A 339 -12.67 12.26 -25.64
C ALA A 339 -13.81 11.42 -26.26
N GLU A 340 -13.81 10.10 -26.04
CA GLU A 340 -14.89 9.22 -26.47
C GLU A 340 -16.24 9.57 -25.80
N LEU A 341 -16.25 9.86 -24.50
CA LEU A 341 -17.46 10.25 -23.77
C LEU A 341 -18.03 11.56 -24.30
N LYS A 342 -17.19 12.57 -24.53
CA LYS A 342 -17.60 13.84 -25.18
C LYS A 342 -18.13 13.62 -26.60
N ALA A 343 -17.48 12.75 -27.39
CA ALA A 343 -17.94 12.41 -28.74
C ALA A 343 -19.25 11.59 -28.77
N LYS A 344 -19.56 10.85 -27.71
CA LYS A 344 -20.85 10.17 -27.51
C LYS A 344 -21.94 11.17 -27.10
N GLN A 345 -21.66 12.03 -26.12
CA GLN A 345 -22.59 13.09 -25.67
C GLN A 345 -22.93 14.10 -26.78
N GLY A 346 -21.96 14.51 -27.59
CA GLY A 346 -22.16 15.40 -28.74
C GLY A 346 -23.06 14.83 -29.85
N LYS A 347 -23.35 13.53 -29.83
CA LYS A 347 -24.29 12.86 -30.75
C LYS A 347 -25.70 12.66 -30.17
N THR A 348 -25.91 12.96 -28.89
CA THR A 348 -27.19 12.73 -28.19
C THR A 348 -28.01 13.99 -27.91
N THR A 349 -27.58 15.16 -28.40
CA THR A 349 -28.32 16.42 -28.25
C THR A 349 -29.24 16.67 -29.46
N PRO A 350 -30.56 16.42 -29.39
CA PRO A 350 -31.48 16.91 -30.41
C PRO A 350 -31.56 18.44 -30.31
N THR A 351 -31.22 19.13 -31.38
CA THR A 351 -31.33 20.60 -31.46
C THR A 351 -32.76 21.05 -31.16
N PRO A 352 -33.00 21.90 -30.14
CA PRO A 352 -34.32 22.47 -29.91
C PRO A 352 -34.74 23.29 -31.14
N LYS A 353 -35.77 22.83 -31.85
CA LYS A 353 -36.36 23.58 -32.96
C LYS A 353 -36.89 24.91 -32.42
N PRO A 354 -36.60 26.07 -33.04
CA PRO A 354 -37.15 27.34 -32.57
C PRO A 354 -38.68 27.33 -32.60
N THR A 355 -39.31 27.36 -31.43
CA THR A 355 -40.75 27.58 -31.29
C THR A 355 -41.00 29.08 -31.43
N ALA A 356 -41.89 29.48 -32.34
CA ALA A 356 -42.16 30.87 -32.61
C ALA A 356 -42.83 31.58 -31.41
N THR A 357 -42.31 32.75 -31.05
CA THR A 357 -42.88 33.58 -29.98
C THR A 357 -44.25 34.12 -30.37
N PRO A 358 -45.32 33.89 -29.58
CA PRO A 358 -46.61 34.54 -29.79
C PRO A 358 -46.60 35.97 -29.22
N THR A 359 -46.97 36.96 -30.04
CA THR A 359 -47.06 38.37 -29.64
C THR A 359 -48.36 38.67 -28.86
N PRO A 360 -48.31 39.17 -27.61
CA PRO A 360 -49.48 39.69 -26.90
C PRO A 360 -49.85 41.11 -27.38
N LYS A 361 -51.12 41.48 -27.24
CA LYS A 361 -51.65 42.82 -27.58
C LYS A 361 -51.33 43.88 -26.52
N SER A 362 -51.44 45.14 -26.91
CA SER A 362 -51.45 46.32 -26.04
C SER A 362 -52.76 46.49 -25.26
N THR A 363 -52.74 47.45 -24.31
CA THR A 363 -53.87 48.03 -23.55
C THR A 363 -54.62 47.06 -22.60
N GLU A 364 -55.09 47.49 -21.42
CA GLU A 364 -55.24 48.86 -20.89
C GLU A 364 -54.95 48.96 -19.38
N LYS A 365 -54.93 50.18 -18.84
CA LYS A 365 -54.70 50.49 -17.42
C LYS A 365 -56.00 50.42 -16.61
N ASN A 366 -55.89 50.15 -15.31
CA ASN A 366 -56.42 51.04 -14.27
C ASN A 366 -55.77 50.70 -12.92
N ASP A 367 -55.68 51.70 -12.04
CA ASP A 367 -55.10 51.62 -10.71
C ASP A 367 -56.22 51.53 -9.65
N ASP A 368 -55.94 51.00 -8.44
CA ASP A 368 -56.17 51.68 -7.15
C ASP A 368 -56.18 50.76 -5.89
N ASP A 369 -55.61 51.34 -4.82
CA ASP A 369 -55.88 51.26 -3.37
C ASP A 369 -55.73 50.00 -2.45
N LYS A 370 -54.79 50.18 -1.49
CA LYS A 370 -54.91 50.12 -0.01
C LYS A 370 -55.00 48.83 0.85
N GLU A 371 -53.96 48.71 1.67
CA GLU A 371 -53.95 48.58 3.16
C GLU A 371 -54.67 47.44 3.93
N SER A 372 -53.82 46.61 4.56
CA SER A 372 -54.01 46.04 5.92
C SER A 372 -55.07 44.91 6.07
N SER A 373 -55.15 44.12 7.14
CA SER A 373 -54.34 44.04 8.38
C SER A 373 -54.26 42.59 8.89
N VAL A 374 -53.36 42.34 9.84
CA VAL A 374 -53.16 41.07 10.59
C VAL A 374 -53.74 41.31 12.01
N PRO A 375 -54.55 40.39 12.62
CA PRO A 375 -53.95 39.39 13.53
C PRO A 375 -54.71 38.05 13.79
N SER A 376 -53.89 37.05 14.16
CA SER A 376 -54.01 36.10 15.28
C SER A 376 -55.36 35.43 15.66
N GLY A 377 -55.33 34.10 15.84
CA GLY A 377 -56.41 33.33 16.50
C GLY A 377 -56.02 31.86 16.74
N SER A 378 -55.43 31.54 17.88
CA SER A 378 -54.94 30.19 18.22
C SER A 378 -55.92 29.38 19.08
N ALA A 379 -56.24 28.14 18.67
CA ALA A 379 -56.93 27.18 19.54
C ALA A 379 -56.64 25.69 19.19
N LYS A 380 -56.30 24.92 20.23
CA LYS A 380 -56.37 23.45 20.39
C LYS A 380 -56.88 23.24 21.84
N PRO A 381 -57.32 22.04 22.30
CA PRO A 381 -57.41 20.77 21.60
C PRO A 381 -58.74 20.00 21.75
N GLY A 382 -58.84 18.87 21.05
CA GLY A 382 -59.82 17.81 21.34
C GLY A 382 -59.13 16.44 21.29
N THR A 383 -59.45 15.56 22.23
CA THR A 383 -58.95 14.18 22.34
C THR A 383 -60.08 13.18 22.09
N SER A 384 -59.76 11.97 21.61
CA SER A 384 -60.17 10.68 22.24
C SER A 384 -60.03 9.44 21.34
N THR A 385 -60.12 8.27 21.99
CA THR A 385 -60.49 6.93 21.50
C THR A 385 -59.67 6.20 20.42
N LYS A 386 -59.15 5.05 20.86
CA LYS A 386 -58.90 3.80 20.11
C LYS A 386 -60.02 2.81 20.47
N PRO A 387 -60.55 2.01 19.54
CA PRO A 387 -60.30 0.54 19.49
C PRO A 387 -60.02 0.08 18.04
N GLY A 388 -59.55 -1.10 17.65
CA GLY A 388 -59.31 -2.44 18.23
C GLY A 388 -58.73 -3.32 17.08
N SER A 389 -57.93 -4.36 17.32
CA SER A 389 -58.32 -5.80 17.37
C SER A 389 -58.98 -6.39 16.09
N SER A 390 -58.57 -7.53 15.49
CA SER A 390 -57.39 -8.41 15.71
C SER A 390 -56.96 -9.15 14.38
N PRO A 391 -56.83 -10.51 14.21
CA PRO A 391 -55.59 -11.05 13.59
C PRO A 391 -55.72 -12.15 12.49
N THR A 392 -54.67 -12.28 11.66
CA THR A 392 -54.25 -13.53 10.96
C THR A 392 -52.73 -13.46 10.73
N GLY A 393 -51.96 -14.55 10.60
CA GLY A 393 -52.23 -15.98 10.78
C GLY A 393 -50.95 -16.77 10.41
N SER A 394 -50.59 -17.82 11.15
CA SER A 394 -49.31 -18.53 10.98
C SER A 394 -49.43 -19.86 10.23
N THR A 395 -48.38 -20.25 9.51
CA THR A 395 -48.06 -21.63 9.13
C THR A 395 -46.56 -21.90 9.34
N GLY A 396 -46.22 -23.16 9.63
CA GLY A 396 -44.91 -23.57 10.15
C GLY A 396 -43.98 -24.29 9.16
N PRO A 397 -42.85 -24.84 9.66
CA PRO A 397 -41.77 -25.40 8.84
C PRO A 397 -41.94 -26.89 8.53
N SER A 398 -41.03 -27.42 7.69
CA SER A 398 -40.72 -28.84 7.56
C SER A 398 -39.20 -29.05 7.54
N GLY A 399 -38.74 -30.26 7.88
CA GLY A 399 -37.32 -30.64 7.97
C GLY A 399 -37.08 -32.06 7.46
N SER A 400 -36.14 -32.80 8.08
CA SER A 400 -35.73 -34.19 7.73
C SER A 400 -34.80 -34.27 6.51
N THR A 401 -33.75 -35.12 6.43
CA THR A 401 -33.10 -35.99 7.44
C THR A 401 -31.67 -36.40 7.01
N ASN A 402 -30.78 -36.48 8.01
CA ASN A 402 -29.77 -37.52 8.27
C ASN A 402 -29.30 -38.50 7.15
N SER A 403 -27.98 -38.60 6.92
CA SER A 403 -27.28 -39.90 6.75
C SER A 403 -25.75 -39.77 6.91
N ASN A 404 -25.12 -40.82 7.45
CA ASN A 404 -23.67 -41.02 7.60
C ASN A 404 -23.41 -42.54 7.64
N PRO A 405 -22.27 -43.04 7.12
CA PRO A 405 -21.72 -44.30 7.62
C PRO A 405 -20.21 -44.28 7.91
N THR A 406 -19.85 -45.06 8.91
CA THR A 406 -18.51 -45.25 9.50
C THR A 406 -17.57 -46.14 8.66
N THR A 407 -16.26 -45.87 8.71
CA THR A 407 -15.21 -46.92 8.65
C THR A 407 -14.02 -46.58 9.56
N GLN A 408 -13.48 -47.60 10.24
CA GLN A 408 -12.27 -47.58 11.07
C GLN A 408 -11.23 -48.55 10.46
N PRO A 409 -9.92 -48.35 10.68
CA PRO A 409 -9.17 -49.16 11.67
C PRO A 409 -8.14 -48.29 12.46
N GLY A 410 -7.38 -48.77 13.45
CA GLY A 410 -7.36 -50.09 14.11
C GLY A 410 -5.98 -50.39 14.73
N ASP A 411 -5.86 -50.06 16.03
CA ASP A 411 -4.91 -50.51 17.07
C ASP A 411 -3.37 -50.50 16.88
N GLY A 412 -2.67 -50.07 17.94
CA GLY A 412 -1.22 -50.16 18.12
C GLY A 412 -0.74 -49.52 19.43
N ALA A 413 -0.49 -50.31 20.48
CA ALA A 413 0.04 -49.86 21.79
C ALA A 413 1.60 -49.90 21.81
N THR A 414 2.38 -49.32 22.74
CA THR A 414 2.21 -48.83 24.13
C THR A 414 3.00 -47.48 24.30
N SER A 415 3.36 -46.86 25.45
CA SER A 415 3.39 -47.17 26.91
C SER A 415 3.39 -45.87 27.75
N SER A 416 3.49 -45.96 29.10
CA SER A 416 3.61 -44.85 30.08
C SER A 416 3.87 -45.40 31.51
N PRO A 417 4.25 -44.60 32.53
CA PRO A 417 5.00 -43.33 32.60
C PRO A 417 6.32 -43.59 33.43
N PRO A 418 6.85 -42.81 34.43
CA PRO A 418 6.38 -41.65 35.24
C PRO A 418 6.90 -40.28 34.70
N ALA A 419 6.38 -39.09 34.99
CA ALA A 419 5.63 -38.47 36.12
C ALA A 419 6.52 -37.73 37.15
N GLY A 420 6.33 -36.39 37.23
CA GLY A 420 7.00 -35.45 38.14
C GLY A 420 7.46 -34.17 37.40
N GLY A 421 7.12 -32.95 37.81
CA GLY A 421 6.22 -32.51 38.88
C GLY A 421 5.67 -31.09 38.61
N SER A 422 4.59 -30.69 39.29
CA SER A 422 3.89 -29.42 39.02
C SER A 422 4.43 -28.24 39.83
N ALA A 423 4.51 -27.06 39.21
CA ALA A 423 4.72 -25.78 39.87
C ALA A 423 3.83 -24.70 39.25
N THR A 424 2.70 -24.40 39.90
CA THR A 424 1.75 -23.36 39.46
C THR A 424 2.29 -21.96 39.72
N VAL A 425 2.30 -21.09 38.71
CA VAL A 425 2.54 -19.65 38.86
C VAL A 425 1.25 -18.88 38.56
N LYS A 426 0.82 -18.03 39.48
CA LYS A 426 -0.36 -17.17 39.38
C LYS A 426 0.04 -15.82 38.76
N PRO A 427 -0.77 -15.20 37.88
CA PRO A 427 -0.40 -13.95 37.23
C PRO A 427 -0.24 -12.80 38.24
N SER A 428 0.81 -12.01 38.06
CA SER A 428 1.02 -10.73 38.78
C SER A 428 0.32 -9.59 38.05
N ALA A 429 -0.06 -8.55 38.78
CA ALA A 429 -0.90 -7.46 38.26
C ALA A 429 -0.10 -6.30 37.63
N THR A 430 -0.72 -5.65 36.66
CA THR A 430 -0.25 -4.40 36.04
C THR A 430 -0.26 -3.24 37.04
N PRO A 431 0.79 -2.40 37.11
CA PRO A 431 0.73 -1.13 37.84
C PRO A 431 0.03 -0.04 37.00
N THR A 432 -1.06 0.51 37.52
CA THR A 432 -1.75 1.68 36.93
C THR A 432 -1.08 2.98 37.40
N PRO A 433 -0.75 3.94 36.50
CA PRO A 433 -0.36 5.29 36.90
C PRO A 433 -1.58 6.16 37.24
N THR A 434 -1.64 6.67 38.46
CA THR A 434 -2.66 7.64 38.91
C THR A 434 -2.21 9.08 38.58
N PRO A 435 -3.09 9.97 38.08
CA PRO A 435 -2.67 11.29 37.59
C PRO A 435 -2.56 12.37 38.67
N GLY A 436 -1.68 13.35 38.40
CA GLY A 436 -1.65 14.68 39.01
C GLY A 436 -0.84 15.64 38.13
N GLY A 437 -1.08 16.96 38.14
CA GLY A 437 -2.10 17.66 38.92
C GLY A 437 -1.94 19.19 38.92
N GLY A 438 -2.06 19.83 37.76
CA GLY A 438 -1.99 21.30 37.60
C GLY A 438 -0.58 21.86 37.28
N ALA A 439 -0.43 23.10 36.81
CA ALA A 439 -1.46 24.06 36.41
C ALA A 439 -0.92 25.19 35.48
N ALA A 440 -1.81 25.70 34.61
CA ALA A 440 -1.90 27.07 34.03
C ALA A 440 -0.69 27.76 33.33
N GLY A 441 -0.98 28.48 32.22
CA GLY A 441 -0.04 29.36 31.53
C GLY A 441 -0.25 29.46 30.00
N THR A 442 -1.45 29.81 29.51
CA THR A 442 -1.84 31.17 29.05
C THR A 442 -1.02 31.78 27.90
N GLY A 443 -1.68 31.99 26.75
CA GLY A 443 -1.19 32.80 25.62
C GLY A 443 -0.61 31.99 24.43
N GLY A 444 -0.73 32.43 23.18
CA GLY A 444 -1.54 33.57 22.70
C GLY A 444 -1.09 34.17 21.36
N ALA A 445 -1.61 33.63 20.24
CA ALA A 445 -1.74 34.25 18.90
C ALA A 445 -0.50 34.81 18.15
N THR A 446 -0.45 34.52 16.83
CA THR A 446 0.27 35.26 15.75
C THR A 446 1.81 35.37 15.85
N GLY A 447 2.58 35.43 14.77
CA GLY A 447 2.26 35.48 13.34
C GLY A 447 2.92 36.69 12.67
N GLY A 448 3.81 36.47 11.69
CA GLY A 448 4.43 37.57 10.92
C GLY A 448 5.81 37.24 10.35
N THR A 449 5.98 37.46 9.04
CA THR A 449 7.25 37.45 8.32
C THR A 449 8.09 38.71 8.58
N ALA A 450 9.41 38.58 8.66
CA ALA A 450 10.34 39.63 8.23
C ALA A 450 11.73 39.08 7.88
N THR A 451 12.31 39.59 6.79
CA THR A 451 13.71 39.34 6.38
C THR A 451 14.69 40.26 7.10
N THR A 452 15.88 39.79 7.45
CA THR A 452 17.09 40.64 7.52
C THR A 452 18.35 39.88 7.09
N LYS A 453 19.27 40.62 6.47
CA LYS A 453 20.67 40.27 6.26
C LYS A 453 21.51 41.47 6.70
N PRO A 454 22.63 41.27 7.40
CA PRO A 454 23.85 41.99 7.06
C PRO A 454 25.04 41.06 6.80
N THR A 455 26.16 41.66 6.37
CA THR A 455 27.40 40.97 5.96
C THR A 455 28.59 41.62 6.72
N PRO A 456 29.86 41.35 6.38
CA PRO A 456 30.74 40.29 6.88
C PRO A 456 31.72 40.75 8.00
N THR A 457 32.59 39.84 8.45
CA THR A 457 33.91 40.18 9.02
C THR A 457 35.01 39.32 8.39
N ASN A 458 36.22 39.89 8.23
CA ASN A 458 37.38 39.22 7.61
C ASN A 458 38.20 38.42 8.64
N GLY A 459 38.83 37.33 8.20
CA GLY A 459 39.81 36.54 8.97
C GLY A 459 40.80 35.85 8.05
N THR A 460 41.98 36.43 7.88
CA THR A 460 43.01 36.06 6.89
C THR A 460 43.78 34.76 7.19
N GLY A 461 44.13 34.01 6.13
CA GLY A 461 45.44 33.37 6.00
C GLY A 461 45.47 31.85 5.81
N GLY A 462 46.13 31.38 4.73
CA GLY A 462 46.44 29.97 4.49
C GLY A 462 46.26 29.54 3.03
N SER A 463 47.32 29.65 2.21
CA SER A 463 47.30 29.23 0.80
C SER A 463 48.15 27.98 0.58
N SER A 464 47.58 26.96 -0.05
CA SER A 464 48.30 26.07 -0.98
C SER A 464 47.35 25.13 -1.75
N ALA A 465 47.44 25.16 -3.08
CA ALA A 465 46.85 24.21 -4.02
C ALA A 465 47.47 24.44 -5.42
N PRO A 466 47.36 23.49 -6.37
CA PRO A 466 47.48 22.04 -6.22
C PRO A 466 48.64 21.49 -7.07
N THR A 467 49.08 20.25 -6.84
CA THR A 467 50.09 19.59 -7.71
C THR A 467 49.42 18.50 -8.56
N THR A 468 49.39 18.69 -9.87
CA THR A 468 48.96 17.67 -10.84
C THR A 468 50.00 16.55 -10.98
N GLN A 469 49.54 15.30 -10.99
CA GLN A 469 50.30 14.17 -11.53
C GLN A 469 49.43 13.34 -12.47
N THR A 470 49.64 13.53 -13.77
CA THR A 470 49.27 12.58 -14.81
C THR A 470 50.28 11.42 -14.82
N SER A 471 49.84 10.18 -14.61
CA SER A 471 50.63 8.99 -14.91
C SER A 471 50.31 8.49 -16.32
N THR A 472 51.34 8.24 -17.13
CA THR A 472 51.21 7.78 -18.52
C THR A 472 51.21 6.26 -18.64
N ALA A 473 50.48 5.74 -19.63
CA ALA A 473 50.54 4.33 -20.00
C ALA A 473 51.80 4.02 -20.84
N PRO A 474 52.44 2.85 -20.67
CA PRO A 474 53.53 2.41 -21.52
C PRO A 474 53.02 1.69 -22.77
N THR A 475 53.14 2.31 -23.95
CA THR A 475 53.03 1.60 -25.24
C THR A 475 54.34 0.88 -25.57
N SER A 476 54.26 -0.41 -25.86
CA SER A 476 55.34 -1.16 -26.52
C SER A 476 54.95 -1.52 -27.95
N THR A 477 55.89 -1.44 -28.88
CA THR A 477 55.70 -1.78 -30.30
C THR A 477 56.95 -2.47 -30.86
N THR A 478 56.78 -3.14 -32.00
CA THR A 478 57.80 -3.89 -32.79
C THR A 478 58.25 -5.23 -32.17
N LYS A 479 58.46 -6.31 -32.94
CA LYS A 479 58.04 -6.66 -34.33
C LYS A 479 58.00 -8.22 -34.49
N PRO A 480 57.64 -8.82 -35.65
CA PRO A 480 57.17 -10.21 -35.71
C PRO A 480 58.27 -11.26 -35.97
N ASN A 481 57.86 -12.52 -35.80
CA ASN A 481 58.15 -13.66 -36.67
C ASN A 481 56.89 -14.54 -36.76
#